data_AF-A0A416VXE9-F1
#
_entry.id   AF-A0A416VXE9-F1
#
_cell.length_a   1.000
_cell.length_b   1.000
_cell.length_c   1.000
_cell.angle_alpha   90.00
_cell.angle_beta   90.00
_cell.angle_gamma   90.00
#
_symmetry.space_group_name_H-M   'P 1'
#
loop_
_entity.id
_entity.type
_entity.pdbx_description
1 polymer ?
#
loop_
_entity_poly.entity_id
_entity_poly.type
_entity_poly.pdbx_seq_one_letter_code
_entity_poly.pdbx_strand_id
1 'polypeptide(L)'
;MTENEISIGRFQELKLKPLNNGTYTEREKEIIKSIREKFTINKNTLLRRIIKPQDAGKYISGEYTSVRGYISRAEDYNDVGDFEDIFETFRLDYNDTPYHSTDKSYWKMEFKTIPDDLKKINLDNTYGKEFGGLNEDINPCTRNGYTGAKNGKVIPEWNLKTEGLRYDDNALITKIENGKIVKQYKYVKENKKWIKIK
;
A
#
# COMPACT_ATOMS: atom_id res chain seq x y z
N MET A 1 10.11 -26.05 1.76
CA MET A 1 10.53 -24.67 1.42
C MET A 1 12.04 -24.62 1.58
N THR A 2 12.77 -24.45 0.49
CA THR A 2 14.20 -24.16 0.53
C THR A 2 14.35 -22.77 1.16
N GLU A 3 15.13 -22.67 2.23
CA GLU A 3 15.44 -21.39 2.84
C GLU A 3 16.29 -20.59 1.84
N ASN A 4 15.83 -19.41 1.43
CA ASN A 4 16.59 -18.58 0.50
C ASN A 4 17.65 -17.84 1.30
N GLU A 5 18.91 -18.29 1.22
CA GLU A 5 20.06 -17.55 1.73
C GLU A 5 20.28 -16.30 0.85
N ILE A 6 19.56 -15.22 1.15
CA ILE A 6 19.68 -13.93 0.46
C ILE A 6 19.84 -12.80 1.47
N SER A 7 20.81 -11.92 1.25
CA SER A 7 20.98 -10.73 2.08
C SER A 7 19.89 -9.70 1.78
N ILE A 8 19.56 -8.86 2.77
CA ILE A 8 18.58 -7.78 2.57
C ILE A 8 19.01 -6.82 1.44
N GLY A 9 20.31 -6.55 1.31
CA GLY A 9 20.85 -5.71 0.24
C GLY A 9 20.63 -6.33 -1.14
N ARG A 10 20.89 -7.63 -1.28
CA ARG A 10 20.63 -8.35 -2.54
C ARG A 10 19.13 -8.38 -2.84
N PHE A 11 18.29 -8.56 -1.83
CA PHE A 11 16.84 -8.51 -2.01
C PHE A 11 16.35 -7.13 -2.47
N GLN A 12 16.94 -6.05 -1.95
CA GLN A 12 16.64 -4.68 -2.39
C GLN A 12 16.98 -4.46 -3.87
N GLU A 13 18.15 -4.91 -4.32
CA GLU A 13 18.53 -4.86 -5.73
C GLU A 13 17.56 -5.63 -6.61
N LEU A 14 17.18 -6.85 -6.20
CA LEU A 14 16.23 -7.69 -6.94
C LEU A 14 14.86 -7.00 -7.04
N LYS A 15 14.33 -6.47 -5.94
CA LYS A 15 13.04 -5.77 -5.90
C LYS A 15 13.02 -4.54 -6.82
N LEU A 16 14.14 -3.84 -6.97
CA LEU A 16 14.26 -2.62 -7.77
C LEU A 16 14.71 -2.87 -9.22
N LYS A 17 14.91 -4.14 -9.61
CA LYS A 17 15.33 -4.49 -10.96
C LYS A 17 14.30 -3.98 -12.00
N PRO A 18 14.72 -3.19 -13.00
CA PRO A 18 13.80 -2.58 -13.96
C PRO A 18 13.04 -3.62 -14.79
N LEU A 19 11.72 -3.45 -14.91
CA LEU A 19 10.84 -4.35 -15.67
C LEU A 19 11.18 -4.42 -17.16
N ASN A 20 11.55 -3.29 -17.78
CA ASN A 20 11.70 -3.21 -19.24
C ASN A 20 13.09 -3.54 -19.78
N ASN A 21 14.13 -3.62 -18.91
CA ASN A 21 15.52 -3.85 -19.35
C ASN A 21 16.27 -4.92 -18.52
N GLY A 22 15.69 -5.43 -17.44
CA GLY A 22 16.29 -6.46 -16.59
C GLY A 22 15.42 -7.71 -16.54
N THR A 23 15.69 -8.71 -17.37
CA THR A 23 14.95 -9.97 -17.31
C THR A 23 15.21 -10.65 -15.97
N TYR A 24 14.18 -10.78 -15.13
CA TYR A 24 14.25 -11.63 -13.95
C TYR A 24 14.49 -13.08 -14.39
N THR A 25 15.51 -13.73 -13.82
CA THR A 25 15.67 -15.18 -13.97
C THR A 25 14.56 -15.89 -13.22
N GLU A 26 14.25 -17.14 -13.57
CA GLU A 26 13.24 -17.93 -12.86
C GLU A 26 13.58 -18.08 -11.36
N ARG A 27 14.86 -18.21 -11.02
CA ARG A 27 15.31 -18.24 -9.62
C ARG A 27 15.06 -16.92 -8.88
N GLU A 28 15.30 -15.78 -9.53
CA GLU A 28 15.01 -14.47 -8.92
C GLU A 28 13.50 -14.29 -8.70
N LYS A 29 12.66 -14.72 -9.66
CA LYS A 29 11.20 -14.71 -9.51
C LYS A 29 10.75 -15.57 -8.33
N GLU A 30 11.29 -16.78 -8.24
CA GLU A 30 10.99 -17.72 -7.15
C GLU A 30 11.38 -17.13 -5.79
N ILE A 31 12.57 -16.52 -5.66
CA ILE A 31 13.03 -15.88 -4.42
C ILE A 31 12.08 -14.75 -4.02
N ILE A 32 11.73 -13.87 -4.95
CA ILE A 32 10.85 -12.73 -4.66
C ILE A 32 9.47 -13.21 -4.23
N LYS A 33 8.85 -14.13 -4.98
CA LYS A 33 7.51 -14.65 -4.67
C LYS A 33 7.49 -15.42 -3.35
N SER A 34 8.46 -16.31 -3.13
CA SER A 34 8.52 -17.11 -1.90
C SER A 34 8.73 -16.27 -0.63
N ILE A 35 9.40 -15.12 -0.71
CA ILE A 35 9.47 -14.16 0.39
C ILE A 35 8.15 -13.39 0.49
N ARG A 36 7.61 -12.93 -0.66
CA ARG A 36 6.41 -12.09 -0.71
C ARG A 36 5.17 -12.77 -0.17
N GLU A 37 5.02 -14.06 -0.47
CA GLU A 37 3.84 -14.85 -0.13
C GLU A 37 3.82 -15.26 1.35
N LYS A 38 4.92 -15.06 2.10
CA LYS A 38 4.91 -15.16 3.57
C LYS A 38 4.07 -14.06 4.21
N PHE A 39 3.95 -12.91 3.54
CA PHE A 39 3.11 -11.80 3.98
C PHE A 39 1.67 -12.06 3.53
N THR A 40 0.78 -12.28 4.49
CA THR A 40 -0.63 -12.59 4.23
C THR A 40 -1.56 -11.52 4.80
N ILE A 41 -2.72 -11.38 4.18
CA ILE A 41 -3.82 -10.55 4.66
C ILE A 41 -4.99 -11.45 5.02
N ASN A 42 -5.57 -11.23 6.21
CA ASN A 42 -6.81 -11.84 6.64
C ASN A 42 -7.74 -10.78 7.25
N LYS A 43 -8.93 -11.18 7.70
CA LYS A 43 -9.94 -10.26 8.26
C LYS A 43 -9.45 -9.41 9.46
N ASN A 44 -8.41 -9.85 10.15
CA ASN A 44 -7.86 -9.16 11.31
C ASN A 44 -6.69 -8.24 10.97
N THR A 45 -6.14 -8.34 9.76
CA THR A 45 -5.00 -7.53 9.32
C THR A 45 -5.42 -6.07 9.19
N LEU A 46 -4.71 -5.17 9.88
CA LEU A 46 -4.87 -3.73 9.71
C LEU A 46 -4.16 -3.33 8.41
N LEU A 47 -4.90 -2.75 7.48
CA LEU A 47 -4.43 -2.28 6.19
C LEU A 47 -4.20 -0.77 6.24
N ARG A 48 -3.27 -0.29 5.43
CA ARG A 48 -2.97 1.14 5.27
C ARG A 48 -2.92 1.53 3.81
N ARG A 49 -3.39 2.75 3.54
CA ARG A 49 -3.14 3.49 2.30
C ARG A 49 -2.83 4.95 2.60
N ILE A 50 -1.80 5.50 1.95
CA ILE A 50 -1.63 6.95 1.85
C ILE A 50 -2.58 7.46 0.78
N ILE A 51 -3.44 8.41 1.13
CA ILE A 51 -4.51 8.90 0.26
C ILE A 51 -4.28 10.36 -0.10
N LYS A 52 -4.80 10.79 -1.25
CA LYS A 52 -4.74 12.20 -1.66
C LYS A 52 -5.61 13.04 -0.71
N PRO A 53 -5.26 14.32 -0.43
CA PRO A 53 -6.10 15.20 0.37
C PRO A 53 -7.55 15.32 -0.17
N GLN A 54 -7.71 15.32 -1.48
CA GLN A 54 -9.02 15.37 -2.15
C GLN A 54 -9.82 14.10 -1.88
N ASP A 55 -9.17 12.93 -1.95
CA ASP A 55 -9.82 11.64 -1.69
C ASP A 55 -10.25 11.52 -0.23
N ALA A 56 -9.47 12.05 0.72
CA ALA A 56 -9.87 12.11 2.13
C ALA A 56 -11.22 12.84 2.29
N GLY A 57 -11.41 13.96 1.60
CA GLY A 57 -12.69 14.68 1.57
C GLY A 57 -13.84 13.84 1.03
N LYS A 58 -13.61 13.07 -0.05
CA LYS A 58 -14.61 12.19 -0.67
C LYS A 58 -15.00 10.99 0.20
N TYR A 59 -14.05 10.42 0.94
CA TYR A 59 -14.38 9.42 1.95
C TYR A 59 -15.22 10.03 3.07
N ILE A 60 -14.77 11.16 3.62
CA ILE A 60 -15.44 11.84 4.75
C ILE A 60 -16.87 12.24 4.39
N SER A 61 -17.12 12.73 3.16
CA SER A 61 -18.45 13.07 2.67
C SER A 61 -19.35 11.85 2.38
N GLY A 62 -18.76 10.66 2.26
CA GLY A 62 -19.44 9.43 1.87
C GLY A 62 -19.56 9.22 0.36
N GLU A 63 -18.96 10.09 -0.47
CA GLU A 63 -18.86 9.87 -1.92
C GLU A 63 -18.08 8.59 -2.22
N TYR A 64 -16.98 8.36 -1.50
CA TYR A 64 -16.23 7.11 -1.56
C TYR A 64 -16.59 6.19 -0.40
N THR A 65 -17.00 4.97 -0.75
CA THR A 65 -17.44 3.94 0.21
C THR A 65 -16.56 2.68 0.18
N SER A 66 -15.58 2.64 -0.72
CA SER A 66 -14.58 1.56 -0.80
C SER A 66 -13.18 2.10 -1.11
N VAL A 67 -12.17 1.41 -0.58
CA VAL A 67 -10.75 1.66 -0.83
C VAL A 67 -10.34 0.96 -2.11
N ARG A 68 -9.69 1.68 -3.02
CA ARG A 68 -9.18 1.15 -4.31
C ARG A 68 -7.65 1.23 -4.37
N GLY A 69 -7.06 0.82 -5.49
CA GLY A 69 -5.62 0.96 -5.76
C GLY A 69 -4.75 0.12 -4.82
N TYR A 70 -3.54 0.61 -4.56
CA TYR A 70 -2.53 -0.10 -3.78
C TYR A 70 -2.69 0.09 -2.27
N ILE A 71 -2.52 -1.00 -1.52
CA ILE A 71 -2.54 -1.04 -0.06
C ILE A 71 -1.36 -1.82 0.48
N SER A 72 -1.02 -1.59 1.76
CA SER A 72 -0.01 -2.35 2.52
C SER A 72 -0.59 -2.74 3.88
N ARG A 73 0.09 -3.62 4.62
CA ARG A 73 -0.27 -3.89 6.02
C ARG A 73 0.32 -2.77 6.88
N ALA A 74 -0.47 -2.25 7.82
CA ALA A 74 -0.02 -1.16 8.67
C ALA A 74 1.20 -1.53 9.54
N GLU A 75 1.38 -2.83 9.83
CA GLU A 75 2.52 -3.35 10.60
C GLU A 75 3.84 -3.39 9.82
N ASP A 76 3.80 -3.32 8.48
CA ASP A 76 5.02 -3.38 7.66
C ASP A 76 5.82 -2.08 7.69
N TYR A 77 5.22 -0.99 8.19
CA TYR A 77 5.86 0.31 8.30
C TYR A 77 5.34 1.09 9.52
N ASN A 78 6.24 1.47 10.43
CA ASN A 78 5.90 2.29 11.60
C ASN A 78 6.02 3.78 11.25
N ASP A 79 4.93 4.54 11.42
CA ASP A 79 4.72 5.93 10.97
C ASP A 79 5.49 7.02 11.74
N VAL A 80 6.78 6.83 12.00
CA VAL A 80 7.60 7.85 12.71
C VAL A 80 8.72 8.42 11.83
N GLY A 81 8.63 8.22 10.51
CA GLY A 81 9.47 8.92 9.54
C GLY A 81 8.97 10.35 9.29
N ASP A 82 9.86 11.24 8.85
CA ASP A 82 9.42 12.49 8.23
C ASP A 82 8.69 12.21 6.90
N PHE A 83 8.06 13.23 6.31
CA PHE A 83 7.27 13.02 5.10
C PHE A 83 8.11 12.56 3.90
N GLU A 84 9.39 12.90 3.85
CA GLU A 84 10.29 12.45 2.78
C GLU A 84 10.45 10.92 2.83
N ASP A 85 10.63 10.34 4.02
CA ASP A 85 10.68 8.87 4.18
C ASP A 85 9.34 8.22 3.78
N ILE A 86 8.19 8.84 4.08
CA ILE A 86 6.87 8.37 3.64
C ILE A 86 6.74 8.43 2.11
N PHE A 87 7.14 9.55 1.52
CA PHE A 87 7.08 9.80 0.09
C PHE A 87 7.88 8.76 -0.69
N GLU A 88 9.11 8.47 -0.24
CA GLU A 88 9.98 7.46 -0.85
C GLU A 88 9.51 6.03 -0.57
N THR A 89 9.09 5.72 0.67
CA THR A 89 8.64 4.37 1.05
C THR A 89 7.42 3.92 0.26
N PHE A 90 6.43 4.79 0.13
CA PHE A 90 5.19 4.48 -0.57
C PHE A 90 5.19 4.95 -2.03
N ARG A 91 6.34 5.43 -2.53
CA ARG A 91 6.55 5.93 -3.88
C ARG A 91 5.40 6.82 -4.35
N LEU A 92 5.23 7.91 -3.61
CA LEU A 92 4.16 8.88 -3.87
C LEU A 92 4.47 9.78 -5.08
N ASP A 93 5.53 9.49 -5.84
CA ASP A 93 5.99 10.14 -7.09
C ASP A 93 5.28 9.62 -8.35
N TYR A 94 4.10 9.00 -8.22
CA TYR A 94 3.28 8.59 -9.36
C TYR A 94 2.61 9.79 -10.05
N ASN A 95 2.25 9.61 -11.32
CA ASN A 95 1.57 10.64 -12.10
C ASN A 95 0.28 11.14 -11.41
N ASP A 96 0.04 12.45 -11.44
CA ASP A 96 -1.11 13.12 -10.83
C ASP A 96 -1.21 12.99 -9.30
N THR A 97 -0.11 12.63 -8.62
CA THR A 97 0.02 12.79 -7.17
C THR A 97 0.00 14.28 -6.80
N PRO A 98 -0.73 14.70 -5.74
CA PRO A 98 -0.68 16.05 -5.23
C PRO A 98 0.47 16.27 -4.23
N TYR A 99 1.27 15.23 -3.95
CA TYR A 99 2.33 15.27 -2.97
C TYR A 99 3.69 15.63 -3.58
N HIS A 100 4.50 16.36 -2.83
CA HIS A 100 5.92 16.61 -3.11
C HIS A 100 6.78 16.15 -1.94
N SER A 101 7.96 15.59 -2.18
CA SER A 101 8.85 15.08 -1.11
C SER A 101 9.16 16.10 0.00
N THR A 102 9.11 17.40 -0.33
CA THR A 102 9.31 18.51 0.63
C THR A 102 8.09 18.85 1.49
N ASP A 103 6.92 18.27 1.19
CA ASP A 103 5.71 18.48 1.98
C ASP A 103 5.94 18.07 3.43
N LYS A 104 5.08 18.58 4.30
CA LYS A 104 5.11 18.27 5.73
C LYS A 104 3.83 17.63 6.22
N SER A 105 2.89 17.35 5.30
CA SER A 105 1.58 16.85 5.64
C SER A 105 1.12 15.76 4.71
N TYR A 106 0.41 14.78 5.25
CA TYR A 106 -0.23 13.73 4.46
C TYR A 106 -1.47 13.18 5.13
N TRP A 107 -2.26 12.49 4.32
CA TRP A 107 -3.41 11.74 4.78
C TRP A 107 -3.16 10.26 4.63
N LYS A 108 -3.49 9.49 5.66
CA LYS A 108 -3.54 8.04 5.60
C LYS A 108 -4.94 7.54 5.96
N MET A 109 -5.31 6.41 5.38
CA MET A 109 -6.45 5.61 5.79
C MET A 109 -5.94 4.29 6.35
N GLU A 110 -6.43 3.92 7.52
CA GLU A 110 -6.16 2.64 8.18
C GLU A 110 -7.48 1.92 8.44
N PHE A 111 -7.59 0.65 8.05
CA PHE A 111 -8.86 -0.06 8.10
C PHE A 111 -8.65 -1.57 8.12
N LYS A 112 -9.64 -2.32 8.62
CA LYS A 112 -9.78 -3.74 8.30
C LYS A 112 -10.84 -3.89 7.23
N THR A 113 -10.60 -4.79 6.28
CA THR A 113 -11.63 -5.15 5.30
C THR A 113 -12.68 -6.04 5.95
N ILE A 114 -13.91 -5.93 5.47
CA ILE A 114 -14.95 -6.89 5.84
C ILE A 114 -14.68 -8.27 5.18
N PRO A 115 -15.18 -9.38 5.76
CA PRO A 115 -14.90 -10.74 5.25
C PRO A 115 -15.23 -10.96 3.77
N ASP A 116 -16.38 -10.46 3.30
CA ASP A 116 -16.85 -10.66 1.92
C ASP A 116 -15.93 -10.04 0.86
N ASP A 117 -15.16 -9.03 1.26
CA ASP A 117 -14.29 -8.28 0.37
C ASP A 117 -12.85 -8.83 0.37
N LEU A 118 -12.48 -9.77 1.26
CA LEU A 118 -11.14 -10.38 1.27
C LEU A 118 -10.73 -10.98 -0.08
N LYS A 119 -11.68 -11.60 -0.79
CA LYS A 119 -11.46 -12.16 -2.14
C LYS A 119 -11.15 -11.12 -3.21
N LYS A 120 -11.34 -9.83 -2.92
CA LYS A 120 -11.02 -8.71 -3.82
C LYS A 120 -9.57 -8.25 -3.67
N ILE A 121 -8.86 -8.73 -2.64
CA ILE A 121 -7.41 -8.62 -2.51
C ILE A 121 -6.83 -9.73 -3.37
N ASN A 122 -6.68 -9.47 -4.66
CA ASN A 122 -6.22 -10.48 -5.61
C ASN A 122 -4.72 -10.32 -5.90
N LEU A 123 -3.98 -11.43 -5.80
CA LEU A 123 -2.58 -11.48 -6.21
C LEU A 123 -2.41 -11.29 -7.72
N ASP A 124 -3.41 -11.67 -8.53
CA ASP A 124 -3.31 -11.50 -9.99
C ASP A 124 -3.13 -10.02 -10.39
N ASN A 125 -3.76 -9.09 -9.66
CA ASN A 125 -3.59 -7.66 -9.93
C ASN A 125 -2.34 -7.06 -9.26
N THR A 126 -1.72 -7.81 -8.35
CA THR A 126 -0.53 -7.35 -7.60
C THR A 126 0.74 -7.59 -8.40
N TYR A 127 0.84 -8.76 -9.04
CA TYR A 127 1.99 -9.15 -9.84
C TYR A 127 1.83 -8.76 -11.31
N GLY A 128 2.93 -8.41 -11.97
CA GLY A 128 2.99 -8.22 -13.41
C GLY A 128 3.07 -9.55 -14.16
N LYS A 129 2.97 -9.46 -15.49
CA LYS A 129 3.04 -10.63 -16.39
C LYS A 129 4.32 -11.44 -16.20
N GLU A 130 5.42 -10.79 -15.84
CA GLU A 130 6.73 -11.39 -15.62
C GLU A 130 6.73 -12.35 -14.42
N PHE A 131 5.81 -12.13 -13.47
CA PHE A 131 5.59 -12.91 -12.24
C PHE A 131 4.31 -13.77 -12.29
N GLY A 132 3.66 -13.83 -13.47
CA GLY A 132 2.44 -14.61 -13.72
C GLY A 132 1.14 -13.91 -13.35
N GLY A 133 1.15 -12.58 -13.13
CA GLY A 133 -0.05 -11.79 -12.88
C GLY A 133 -0.50 -10.96 -14.09
N LEU A 134 -1.35 -9.98 -13.83
CA LEU A 134 -2.06 -9.16 -14.81
C LEU A 134 -1.76 -7.65 -14.66
N ASN A 135 -0.92 -7.26 -13.70
CA ASN A 135 -0.59 -5.85 -13.48
C ASN A 135 0.21 -5.27 -14.64
N GLU A 136 -0.25 -4.16 -15.21
CA GLU A 136 0.42 -3.42 -16.29
C GLU A 136 0.80 -1.99 -15.87
N ASP A 137 0.62 -1.63 -14.60
CA ASP A 137 0.97 -0.29 -14.11
C ASP A 137 2.47 -0.03 -14.24
N ILE A 138 2.82 1.17 -14.66
CA ILE A 138 4.23 1.57 -14.85
C ILE A 138 4.84 2.14 -13.57
N ASN A 139 6.12 2.54 -13.62
CA ASN A 139 6.82 3.22 -12.51
C ASN A 139 5.92 4.32 -11.91
N PRO A 140 5.75 4.38 -10.57
CA PRO A 140 6.52 3.70 -9.52
C PRO A 140 6.25 2.22 -9.23
N CYS A 141 5.24 1.60 -9.85
CA CYS A 141 4.93 0.20 -9.57
C CYS A 141 6.06 -0.73 -10.04
N THR A 142 6.51 -1.64 -9.16
CA THR A 142 7.53 -2.65 -9.47
C THR A 142 6.96 -3.90 -10.11
N ARG A 143 5.63 -4.10 -10.00
CA ARG A 143 4.88 -5.31 -10.41
C ARG A 143 5.39 -6.62 -9.78
N ASN A 144 6.22 -6.57 -8.75
CA ASN A 144 6.74 -7.75 -8.06
C ASN A 144 6.13 -7.94 -6.66
N GLY A 145 5.08 -7.17 -6.35
CA GLY A 145 4.35 -7.23 -5.08
C GLY A 145 4.97 -6.42 -3.94
N TYR A 146 5.98 -5.59 -4.21
CA TYR A 146 6.53 -4.67 -3.24
C TYR A 146 6.56 -3.24 -3.75
N THR A 147 6.50 -2.28 -2.85
CA THR A 147 6.74 -0.87 -3.17
C THR A 147 8.10 -0.68 -3.85
N GLY A 148 8.18 0.26 -4.78
CA GLY A 148 9.43 0.65 -5.45
C GLY A 148 10.37 1.50 -4.60
N ALA A 149 10.27 1.42 -3.27
CA ALA A 149 11.02 2.22 -2.31
C ALA A 149 12.54 2.08 -2.49
N LYS A 150 13.25 3.22 -2.54
CA LYS A 150 14.71 3.29 -2.75
C LYS A 150 15.50 3.61 -1.46
N ASN A 151 14.81 3.99 -0.39
CA ASN A 151 15.35 4.26 0.95
C ASN A 151 15.63 2.99 1.78
N GLY A 152 15.82 1.83 1.12
CA GLY A 152 16.12 0.57 1.80
C GLY A 152 14.93 -0.08 2.52
N LYS A 153 13.71 0.42 2.38
CA LYS A 153 12.49 -0.22 2.92
C LYS A 153 11.98 -1.34 2.00
N VAL A 154 11.51 -2.43 2.60
CA VAL A 154 10.87 -3.55 1.91
C VAL A 154 9.43 -3.63 2.38
N ILE A 155 8.52 -2.98 1.66
CA ILE A 155 7.10 -2.98 2.01
C ILE A 155 6.33 -3.80 0.99
N PRO A 156 5.76 -4.95 1.38
CA PRO A 156 4.79 -5.67 0.57
C PRO A 156 3.59 -4.77 0.26
N GLU A 157 3.14 -4.80 -1.00
CA GLU A 157 1.92 -4.11 -1.44
C GLU A 157 0.97 -5.08 -2.15
N TRP A 158 -0.32 -4.76 -2.11
CA TRP A 158 -1.36 -5.48 -2.82
C TRP A 158 -2.17 -4.48 -3.65
N ASN A 159 -2.49 -4.86 -4.87
CA ASN A 159 -3.38 -4.08 -5.72
C ASN A 159 -4.80 -4.61 -5.61
N LEU A 160 -5.75 -3.70 -5.41
CA LEU A 160 -7.16 -4.03 -5.25
C LEU A 160 -7.87 -4.11 -6.61
N LYS A 161 -8.88 -4.98 -6.71
CA LYS A 161 -9.80 -4.94 -7.84
C LYS A 161 -10.54 -3.60 -7.91
N THR A 162 -11.06 -3.26 -9.09
CA THR A 162 -11.69 -1.95 -9.38
C THR A 162 -12.90 -1.65 -8.49
N GLU A 163 -13.59 -2.67 -7.97
CA GLU A 163 -14.71 -2.50 -7.03
C GLU A 163 -14.26 -1.98 -5.65
N GLY A 164 -13.01 -2.24 -5.27
CA GLY A 164 -12.43 -1.84 -3.99
C GLY A 164 -12.93 -2.62 -2.78
N LEU A 165 -12.31 -2.34 -1.63
CA LEU A 165 -12.62 -2.92 -0.32
C LEU A 165 -13.46 -1.99 0.53
N ARG A 166 -14.56 -2.49 1.06
CA ARG A 166 -15.28 -1.86 2.16
C ARG A 166 -14.50 -2.07 3.46
N TYR A 167 -14.66 -1.12 4.37
CA TYR A 167 -13.95 -1.06 5.64
C TYR A 167 -14.90 -1.25 6.82
N ASP A 168 -14.34 -1.68 7.95
CA ASP A 168 -15.06 -1.88 9.20
C ASP A 168 -15.25 -0.58 10.00
N ASP A 169 -15.96 -0.70 11.13
CA ASP A 169 -16.36 0.39 12.03
C ASP A 169 -15.18 1.00 12.81
N ASN A 170 -13.96 0.52 12.55
CA ASN A 170 -12.72 1.00 13.15
C ASN A 170 -11.79 1.63 12.12
N ALA A 171 -12.28 1.88 10.91
CA ALA A 171 -11.53 2.62 9.91
C ALA A 171 -11.24 4.03 10.40
N LEU A 172 -10.00 4.47 10.17
CA LEU A 172 -9.48 5.78 10.53
C LEU A 172 -8.97 6.50 9.29
N ILE A 173 -9.33 7.76 9.15
CA ILE A 173 -8.67 8.70 8.24
C ILE A 173 -7.94 9.71 9.10
N THR A 174 -6.62 9.80 8.93
CA THR A 174 -5.74 10.59 9.77
C THR A 174 -4.94 11.57 8.92
N LYS A 175 -5.01 12.86 9.24
CA LYS A 175 -4.08 13.87 8.73
C LYS A 175 -2.92 14.00 9.69
N ILE A 176 -1.71 13.84 9.17
CA ILE A 176 -0.47 14.04 9.90
C ILE A 176 0.21 15.29 9.33
N GLU A 177 0.73 16.14 10.22
CA GLU A 177 1.53 17.32 9.89
C GLU A 177 2.76 17.34 10.80
N ASN A 178 3.96 17.44 10.23
CA ASN A 178 5.22 17.43 10.97
C ASN A 178 5.32 16.26 11.98
N GLY A 179 4.93 15.06 11.52
CA GLY A 179 4.92 13.83 12.34
C GLY A 179 3.83 13.79 13.43
N LYS A 180 2.93 14.78 13.51
CA LYS A 180 1.88 14.85 14.52
C LYS A 180 0.50 14.70 13.90
N ILE A 181 -0.36 13.92 14.55
CA ILE A 181 -1.78 13.83 14.17
C ILE A 181 -2.44 15.19 14.46
N VAL A 182 -2.93 15.85 13.41
CA VAL A 182 -3.65 17.14 13.48
C VAL A 182 -5.14 17.02 13.18
N LYS A 183 -5.56 15.99 12.44
CA LYS A 183 -6.98 15.65 12.25
C LYS A 183 -7.15 14.15 12.24
N GLN A 184 -8.24 13.66 12.79
CA GLN A 184 -8.59 12.26 12.70
C GLN A 184 -10.09 12.06 12.64
N TYR A 185 -10.51 11.13 11.78
CA TYR A 185 -11.90 10.74 11.59
C TYR A 185 -12.03 9.24 11.81
N LYS A 186 -13.09 8.82 12.48
CA LYS A 186 -13.47 7.41 12.64
C LYS A 186 -14.74 7.12 11.85
N TYR A 187 -14.77 6.03 11.12
CA TYR A 187 -15.98 5.57 10.46
C TYR A 187 -16.95 4.96 11.48
N VAL A 188 -18.22 5.33 11.39
CA VAL A 188 -19.31 4.80 12.21
C VAL A 188 -20.36 4.21 11.28
N LYS A 189 -20.48 2.88 11.28
CA LYS A 189 -21.27 2.13 10.30
C LYS A 189 -22.77 2.23 10.53
N GLU A 190 -23.22 2.35 11.77
CA GLU A 190 -24.62 2.66 12.10
C GLU A 190 -25.05 3.94 11.37
N ASN A 191 -24.16 4.94 11.47
CA ASN A 191 -24.16 6.24 10.79
C ASN A 191 -24.05 6.20 9.26
N LYS A 192 -23.31 5.21 8.76
CA LYS A 192 -22.58 5.25 7.48
C LYS A 192 -21.81 6.57 7.29
N LYS A 193 -21.20 7.11 8.36
CA LYS A 193 -20.59 8.44 8.37
C LYS A 193 -19.21 8.43 9.00
N TRP A 194 -18.37 9.36 8.56
CA TRP A 194 -17.11 9.67 9.22
C TRP A 194 -17.31 10.75 10.27
N ILE A 195 -16.91 10.48 11.50
CA ILE A 195 -17.00 11.41 12.62
C ILE A 195 -15.60 11.89 12.97
N LYS A 196 -15.42 13.20 13.04
CA LYS A 196 -14.17 13.81 13.49
C LYS A 196 -13.96 13.50 14.97
N ILE A 197 -12.81 12.93 15.32
CA ILE A 197 -12.42 12.59 16.70
C ILE A 197 -11.17 13.36 17.18
N LYS A 198 -10.48 14.06 16.26
CA LYS A 198 -9.42 15.02 16.55
C LYS A 198 -9.38 16.09 15.46
#